data_AF-A0A397A786-F1
#
_entry.id   AF-A0A397A786-F1
#
_cell.length_a   1.000
_cell.length_b   1.000
_cell.length_c   1.000
_cell.angle_alpha   90.00
_cell.angle_beta   90.00
_cell.angle_gamma   90.00
#
_symmetry.space_group_name_H-M   'P 1'
#
loop_
_entity.id
_entity.type
_entity.pdbx_description
1 polymer ?
#
loop_
_entity_poly.entity_id
_entity_poly.type
_entity_poly.pdbx_seq_one_letter_code
_entity_poly.pdbx_strand_id
1 'polypeptide(L)'
;MSRRPCLARYTVRTFGIRRNEKISCHVTVRGEKALEILDRGLKVKEYELKKRNFSDTGNFGFGIEEHIDLGIKYDPSTGIYGMDFFVVLTRAGMRVARRKLRQTRVGAPHRLRKQDAMNWFTTKYEGLIM
;
A
#
# COMPACT_ATOMS: atom_id res chain seq x y z
N MET A 1 -6.02 -2.50 14.58
CA MET A 1 -4.77 -2.32 13.79
C MET A 1 -3.74 -3.28 14.33
N SER A 2 -3.28 -4.25 13.55
CA SER A 2 -2.18 -5.16 13.97
C SER A 2 -0.86 -4.51 13.57
N ARG A 3 -0.16 -3.87 14.52
CA ARG A 3 1.17 -3.28 14.30
C ARG A 3 2.22 -4.30 14.74
N ARG A 4 2.86 -4.97 13.78
CA ARG A 4 3.96 -5.90 14.07
C ARG A 4 5.28 -5.31 13.56
N PRO A 5 6.35 -5.28 14.38
CA PRO A 5 7.66 -4.86 13.90
C PRO A 5 8.22 -5.91 12.93
N CYS A 6 8.79 -5.45 11.81
CA CYS A 6 9.49 -6.29 10.85
C CYS A 6 10.90 -6.59 11.36
N LEU A 7 11.22 -7.88 11.45
CA LEU A 7 12.53 -8.36 11.85
C LEU A 7 13.43 -8.57 10.63
N ALA A 8 14.70 -8.22 10.76
CA ALA A 8 15.72 -8.47 9.76
C ALA A 8 15.92 -9.97 9.51
N ARG A 9 15.90 -10.40 8.24
CA ARG A 9 16.15 -11.81 7.88
C ARG A 9 17.63 -12.18 7.91
N TYR A 10 18.50 -11.27 7.51
CA TYR A 10 19.94 -11.48 7.37
C TYR A 10 20.73 -10.32 7.97
N THR A 11 21.99 -10.59 8.32
CA THR A 11 22.96 -9.55 8.70
C THR A 11 23.59 -8.99 7.43
N VAL A 12 23.49 -7.68 7.22
CA VAL A 12 24.10 -6.99 6.08
C VAL A 12 24.95 -5.84 6.61
N ARG A 13 26.28 -6.00 6.55
CA ARG A 13 27.24 -5.05 7.14
C ARG A 13 27.20 -3.67 6.50
N THR A 14 26.99 -3.59 5.18
CA THR A 14 26.92 -2.32 4.44
C THR A 14 25.74 -1.45 4.87
N PHE A 15 24.62 -2.06 5.27
CA PHE A 15 23.45 -1.35 5.80
C PHE A 15 23.45 -1.24 7.33
N GLY A 16 24.48 -1.75 8.02
CA GLY A 16 24.55 -1.73 9.48
C GLY A 16 23.55 -2.64 10.19
N ILE A 17 22.90 -3.57 9.49
CA ILE A 17 21.78 -4.38 10.01
C ILE A 17 22.27 -5.73 10.55
N ARG A 18 21.81 -6.12 11.73
CA ARG A 18 22.00 -7.47 12.30
C ARG A 18 20.75 -8.35 12.13
N ARG A 19 20.94 -9.66 12.08
CA ARG A 19 19.83 -10.63 12.01
C ARG A 19 18.90 -10.47 13.21
N ASN A 20 17.59 -10.55 12.96
CA ASN A 20 16.50 -10.37 13.92
C ASN A 20 16.40 -8.97 14.56
N GLU A 21 17.11 -7.98 14.04
CA GLU A 21 16.96 -6.58 14.45
C GLU A 21 15.62 -6.00 13.96
N LYS A 22 15.03 -5.07 14.72
CA LYS A 22 13.77 -4.42 14.36
C LYS A 22 14.09 -3.24 13.44
N ILE A 23 13.72 -3.34 12.16
CA ILE A 23 14.06 -2.33 11.15
C ILE A 23 12.88 -1.42 10.85
N SER A 24 11.70 -1.99 10.61
CA SER A 24 10.55 -1.23 10.12
C SER A 24 9.26 -1.63 10.82
N CYS A 25 8.27 -0.76 10.71
CA CYS A 25 6.90 -1.03 11.12
C CYS A 25 6.02 -0.98 9.87
N HIS A 26 5.09 -1.93 9.75
CA HIS A 26 4.04 -1.85 8.75
C HIS A 26 2.69 -2.06 9.41
N VAL A 27 1.66 -1.51 8.80
CA VAL A 27 0.29 -1.62 9.28
C VAL A 27 -0.61 -1.91 8.08
N THR A 28 -1.47 -2.91 8.21
CA THR A 28 -2.53 -3.15 7.23
C THR A 28 -3.83 -2.54 7.75
N VAL A 29 -4.36 -1.59 6.99
CA VAL A 29 -5.68 -0.98 7.25
C VAL A 29 -6.68 -1.55 6.24
N ARG A 30 -7.93 -1.74 6.66
CA ARG A 30 -9.03 -2.26 5.84
C ARG A 30 -10.33 -1.52 6.20
N GLY A 31 -11.31 -1.57 5.30
CA GLY A 31 -12.62 -0.92 5.48
C GLY A 31 -12.57 0.58 5.18
N GLU A 32 -13.52 1.32 5.73
CA GLU A 32 -13.70 2.77 5.49
C GLU A 32 -12.45 3.58 5.84
N LYS A 33 -11.77 3.23 6.96
CA LYS A 33 -10.51 3.87 7.37
C LYS A 33 -9.41 3.79 6.31
N ALA A 34 -9.40 2.74 5.49
CA ALA A 34 -8.41 2.63 4.41
C ALA A 34 -8.72 3.62 3.27
N LEU A 35 -10.00 3.88 2.98
CA LEU A 35 -10.42 4.84 1.97
C LEU A 35 -10.10 6.28 2.40
N GLU A 36 -10.35 6.61 3.66
CA GLU A 36 -10.02 7.92 4.23
C GLU A 36 -8.51 8.21 4.18
N ILE A 37 -7.67 7.24 4.57
CA ILE A 37 -6.22 7.39 4.53
C ILE A 37 -5.72 7.50 3.08
N LEU A 38 -6.31 6.71 2.17
CA LEU A 38 -5.96 6.77 0.76
C LEU A 38 -6.29 8.14 0.15
N ASP A 39 -7.46 8.69 0.45
CA ASP A 39 -7.86 10.01 -0.05
C ASP A 39 -6.92 11.12 0.45
N ARG A 40 -6.57 11.11 1.74
CA ARG A 40 -5.57 12.04 2.30
C ARG A 40 -4.21 11.89 1.62
N GLY A 41 -3.76 10.66 1.38
CA GLY A 41 -2.47 10.40 0.74
C GLY A 41 -2.43 10.83 -0.74
N LEU A 42 -3.53 10.62 -1.47
CA LEU A 42 -3.65 11.02 -2.88
C LEU A 42 -3.71 12.54 -3.04
N LYS A 43 -4.32 13.25 -2.08
CA LYS A 43 -4.35 14.72 -2.07
C LYS A 43 -2.95 15.33 -2.04
N VAL A 44 -2.00 14.72 -1.32
CA VAL A 44 -0.58 15.14 -1.28
C VAL A 44 0.10 14.98 -2.63
N LYS A 45 -0.37 14.04 -3.46
CA LYS A 45 0.13 13.81 -4.81
C LYS A 45 -0.74 14.46 -5.89
N GLU A 46 -1.63 15.38 -5.51
CA GLU A 46 -2.53 16.07 -6.45
C GLU A 46 -3.36 15.11 -7.32
N TYR A 47 -3.63 13.91 -6.81
CA TYR A 47 -4.28 12.81 -7.55
C TYR A 47 -3.55 12.38 -8.84
N GLU A 48 -2.25 12.68 -8.94
CA GLU A 48 -1.40 12.30 -10.06
C GLU A 48 -0.57 11.04 -9.75
N LEU A 49 -0.62 10.06 -10.65
CA LEU A 49 0.20 8.85 -10.56
C LEU A 49 0.81 8.49 -11.91
N LYS A 50 2.05 8.00 -11.89
CA LYS A 50 2.71 7.51 -13.11
C LYS A 50 2.25 6.09 -13.45
N LYS A 51 2.19 5.74 -14.73
CA LYS A 51 1.82 4.39 -15.21
C LYS A 51 2.71 3.27 -14.64
N ARG A 52 3.95 3.59 -14.27
CA ARG A 52 4.90 2.64 -13.66
C ARG A 52 4.51 2.22 -12.23
N ASN A 53 3.72 3.04 -11.53
CA ASN A 53 3.27 2.76 -10.17
C ASN A 53 2.23 1.63 -10.12
N PHE A 54 1.60 1.33 -11.24
CA PHE A 54 0.62 0.25 -11.37
C PHE A 54 1.31 -1.06 -11.74
N SER A 55 1.09 -2.07 -10.90
CA SER A 55 1.53 -3.46 -11.10
C SER A 55 0.62 -4.19 -12.09
N ASP A 56 1.19 -5.19 -12.76
CA ASP A 56 0.45 -6.11 -13.65
C ASP A 56 -0.68 -6.85 -12.94
N THR A 57 -0.53 -7.03 -11.62
CA THR A 57 -1.54 -7.67 -10.75
C THR A 57 -2.72 -6.76 -10.38
N GLY A 58 -2.77 -5.53 -10.91
CA GLY A 58 -3.83 -4.57 -10.64
C GLY A 58 -3.72 -3.88 -9.28
N ASN A 59 -2.52 -3.85 -8.70
CA ASN A 59 -2.23 -3.12 -7.47
C ASN A 59 -1.43 -1.86 -7.80
N PHE A 60 -1.43 -0.88 -6.91
CA PHE A 60 -0.61 0.32 -7.07
C PHE A 60 -0.09 0.82 -5.74
N GLY A 61 0.96 1.63 -5.79
CA GLY A 61 1.53 2.25 -4.61
C GLY A 61 2.21 3.57 -4.93
N PHE A 62 2.35 4.39 -3.89
CA PHE A 62 3.03 5.68 -3.93
C PHE A 62 3.69 5.95 -2.59
N GLY A 63 4.77 6.73 -2.61
CA GLY A 63 5.48 7.16 -1.42
C GLY A 63 5.22 8.64 -1.14
N ILE A 64 5.17 8.99 0.14
CA ILE A 64 5.17 10.36 0.65
C ILE A 64 6.47 10.55 1.43
N GLU A 65 7.16 11.66 1.18
CA GLU A 65 8.44 11.96 1.84
C GLU A 65 8.23 12.50 3.25
N GLU A 66 7.14 13.25 3.48
CA GLU A 66 6.82 13.84 4.78
C GLU A 66 5.42 13.45 5.25
N HIS A 67 5.33 12.83 6.42
CA HIS A 67 4.04 12.51 7.02
C HIS A 67 3.24 13.73 7.51
N ILE A 68 3.84 14.92 7.56
CA ILE A 68 3.17 16.17 7.97
C ILE A 68 2.09 16.54 6.95
N ASP A 69 2.32 16.27 5.68
CA ASP A 69 1.38 16.54 4.58
C ASP A 69 0.05 15.76 4.72
N LEU A 70 0.04 14.68 5.50
CA LEU A 70 -1.17 13.92 5.83
C LEU A 70 -2.09 14.65 6.84
N GLY A 71 -1.68 15.81 7.33
CA GLY A 71 -2.43 16.65 8.29
C GLY A 71 -2.25 16.21 9.75
N ILE A 72 -1.18 15.49 10.06
CA ILE A 72 -0.84 15.08 11.44
C ILE A 72 -0.09 16.24 12.11
N LYS A 73 -0.43 16.53 13.38
CA LYS A 73 0.28 17.54 14.16
C LYS A 73 1.76 17.16 14.29
N TYR A 74 2.63 18.13 14.06
CA TYR A 74 4.06 17.97 14.26
C TYR A 74 4.38 17.77 15.75
N ASP A 75 5.12 16.71 16.07
CA ASP A 75 5.70 16.45 17.38
C ASP A 75 7.24 16.46 17.25
N PRO A 76 7.94 17.41 17.90
CA PRO A 76 9.40 17.49 17.85
C PRO A 76 10.12 16.24 18.36
N SER A 77 9.46 15.42 19.18
CA SER A 77 10.05 14.21 19.75
C SER A 77 10.12 13.04 18.76
N THR A 78 9.20 12.97 17.80
CA THR A 78 9.16 11.87 16.83
C THR A 78 10.02 12.14 15.60
N GLY A 79 10.09 13.39 15.14
CA GLY A 79 10.78 13.76 13.90
C GLY A 79 9.95 13.53 12.63
N ILE A 80 10.53 13.83 11.47
CA ILE A 80 9.88 13.74 10.14
C ILE A 80 10.19 12.39 9.50
N TYR A 81 9.14 11.63 9.22
CA TYR A 81 9.24 10.35 8.51
C TYR A 81 8.51 10.38 7.17
N GLY A 82 9.11 9.70 6.20
CA GLY A 82 8.44 9.28 4.97
C GLY A 82 7.63 8.00 5.18
N MET A 83 6.63 7.81 4.34
CA MET A 83 5.72 6.67 4.37
C MET A 83 5.45 6.15 2.98
N ASP A 84 5.48 4.82 2.84
CA ASP A 84 5.07 4.14 1.62
C ASP A 84 3.63 3.60 1.74
N PHE A 85 2.81 3.92 0.75
CA PHE A 85 1.45 3.40 0.61
C PHE A 85 1.42 2.34 -0.49
N PHE A 86 0.89 1.17 -0.15
CA PHE A 86 0.62 0.10 -1.11
C PHE A 86 -0.84 -0.33 -1.02
N VAL A 87 -1.56 -0.10 -2.11
CA VAL A 87 -2.99 -0.37 -2.23
C VAL A 87 -3.21 -1.68 -2.96
N VAL A 88 -3.96 -2.56 -2.32
CA VAL A 88 -4.32 -3.86 -2.88
C VAL A 88 -5.77 -3.81 -3.34
N LEU A 89 -5.99 -3.78 -4.65
CA LEU A 89 -7.32 -3.86 -5.23
C LEU A 89 -7.71 -5.33 -5.38
N THR A 90 -8.95 -5.66 -5.03
CA THR A 90 -9.48 -7.02 -5.19
C THR A 90 -10.95 -6.99 -5.52
N ARG A 91 -11.39 -7.90 -6.39
CA ARG A 91 -12.81 -8.20 -6.58
C ARG A 91 -13.35 -9.06 -5.43
N ALA A 92 -14.66 -8.98 -5.20
CA ALA A 92 -15.33 -9.89 -4.26
C ALA A 92 -15.22 -11.34 -4.78
N GLY A 93 -14.74 -12.27 -3.95
CA GLY A 93 -14.50 -13.66 -4.35
C GLY A 93 -13.08 -14.19 -4.06
N MET A 94 -12.14 -13.30 -3.74
CA MET A 94 -10.74 -13.67 -3.42
C MET A 94 -10.59 -14.57 -2.17
N ARG A 95 -11.65 -14.77 -1.39
CA ARG A 95 -11.65 -15.69 -0.23
C ARG A 95 -11.35 -17.13 -0.63
N VAL A 96 -11.71 -17.55 -1.86
CA VAL A 96 -11.53 -18.92 -2.35
C VAL A 96 -10.07 -19.37 -2.31
N ALA A 97 -9.12 -18.46 -2.55
CA ALA A 97 -7.69 -18.74 -2.49
C ALA A 97 -7.10 -18.68 -1.07
N ARG A 98 -7.82 -18.17 -0.07
CA ARG A 98 -7.32 -17.94 1.30
C ARG A 98 -8.00 -18.82 2.36
N ARG A 99 -9.14 -19.43 2.05
CA ARG A 99 -9.89 -20.28 2.98
C ARG A 99 -9.13 -21.58 3.26
N LYS A 100 -9.23 -22.08 4.50
CA LYS A 100 -8.59 -23.34 4.93
C LYS A 100 -9.20 -24.58 4.26
N LEU A 101 -10.53 -24.64 4.16
CA LEU A 101 -11.26 -25.77 3.58
C LEU A 101 -11.62 -25.50 2.11
N ARG A 102 -11.44 -26.51 1.24
CA ARG A 102 -11.72 -26.45 -0.21
C ARG A 102 -11.00 -25.29 -0.91
N GLN A 103 -9.75 -25.04 -0.56
CA GLN A 103 -8.95 -23.98 -1.18
C GLN A 103 -8.75 -24.27 -2.67
N THR A 104 -9.04 -23.30 -3.55
CA THR A 104 -8.81 -23.42 -4.99
C THR A 104 -8.24 -22.13 -5.56
N ARG A 105 -7.68 -22.20 -6.78
CA ARG A 105 -7.12 -21.03 -7.45
C ARG A 105 -8.22 -20.12 -7.99
N VAL A 106 -7.99 -18.82 -7.94
CA VAL A 106 -8.85 -17.84 -8.59
C VAL A 106 -8.61 -17.88 -10.09
N GLY A 107 -9.69 -18.02 -10.86
CA GLY A 107 -9.68 -18.07 -12.32
C GLY A 107 -9.12 -16.80 -12.94
N ALA A 108 -8.50 -16.93 -14.11
CA ALA A 108 -7.91 -15.82 -14.87
C ALA A 108 -8.87 -14.63 -15.11
N PRO A 109 -10.16 -14.80 -15.49
CA PRO A 109 -11.03 -13.65 -15.77
C PRO A 109 -11.41 -12.85 -14.52
N HIS A 110 -11.28 -13.45 -13.33
CA HIS A 110 -11.58 -12.79 -12.07
C HIS A 110 -10.38 -11.99 -11.52
N ARG A 111 -9.16 -12.25 -12.01
CA ARG A 111 -7.97 -11.50 -11.59
C ARG A 111 -7.99 -10.12 -12.23
N LEU A 112 -7.56 -9.13 -11.45
CA LEU A 112 -7.36 -7.78 -11.94
C LEU A 112 -6.10 -7.70 -12.79
N ARG A 113 -6.16 -6.85 -13.81
CA ARG A 113 -5.03 -6.45 -14.63
C ARG A 113 -4.63 -5.01 -14.30
N LYS A 114 -3.46 -4.61 -14.79
CA LYS A 114 -2.97 -3.23 -14.71
C LYS A 114 -3.99 -2.19 -15.20
N GLN A 115 -4.62 -2.45 -16.35
CA GLN A 115 -5.62 -1.57 -16.95
C GLN A 115 -6.86 -1.41 -16.07
N ASP A 116 -7.31 -2.49 -15.41
CA ASP A 116 -8.46 -2.42 -14.50
C ASP A 116 -8.20 -1.47 -13.33
N ALA A 117 -6.97 -1.48 -12.80
CA ALA A 117 -6.57 -0.59 -11.72
C ALA A 117 -6.46 0.87 -12.15
N MET A 118 -5.95 1.12 -13.36
CA MET A 118 -5.91 2.47 -13.94
C MET A 118 -7.32 3.02 -14.14
N ASN A 119 -8.20 2.23 -14.75
CA ASN A 119 -9.59 2.62 -14.96
C ASN A 119 -10.30 2.89 -13.64
N TRP A 120 -10.09 2.03 -12.63
CA TRP A 120 -10.65 2.24 -11.30
C TRP A 120 -10.17 3.55 -10.66
N PHE A 121 -8.87 3.88 -10.80
CA PHE A 121 -8.30 5.11 -10.26
C PHE A 121 -8.90 6.36 -10.92
N THR A 122 -8.97 6.38 -12.25
CA THR A 122 -9.58 7.48 -13.00
C THR A 122 -11.08 7.62 -12.73
N THR A 123 -11.84 6.53 -12.65
CA THR A 123 -13.28 6.61 -12.37
C THR A 123 -13.59 7.01 -10.92
N LYS A 124 -12.79 6.56 -9.94
CA LYS A 124 -13.10 6.76 -8.52
C LYS A 124 -12.61 8.10 -7.97
N TYR A 125 -11.46 8.56 -8.46
CA TYR A 125 -10.76 9.74 -7.93
C TYR A 125 -10.51 10.81 -9.00
N GLU A 126 -11.00 10.62 -10.24
CA GLU A 126 -10.75 11.52 -11.37
C GLU A 126 -9.24 11.80 -11.61
N GLY A 127 -8.41 10.86 -11.15
CA GLY A 127 -6.96 11.05 -11.08
C GLY A 127 -6.29 10.99 -12.44
N LEU A 128 -5.24 11.81 -12.59
CA LEU A 128 -4.46 11.92 -13.82
C LEU A 128 -3.35 10.88 -13.83
N ILE A 129 -3.30 10.09 -14.92
CA ILE A 129 -2.31 9.02 -15.09
C ILE A 129 -1.32 9.40 -16.19
N MET A 130 -0.07 9.69 -15.79
CA MET A 130 1.03 10.00 -16.71
C MET A 130 1.79 8.75 -17.19
#